data_AF-L8JU89-F1
#
_entry.id   AF-L8JU89-F1
#
_cell.length_a   1.000
_cell.length_b   1.000
_cell.length_c   1.000
_cell.angle_alpha   90.00
_cell.angle_beta   90.00
_cell.angle_gamma   90.00
#
_symmetry.space_group_name_H-M   'P 1'
#
loop_
_entity.id
_entity.type
_entity.pdbx_description
1 polymer ?
#
loop_
_entity_poly.entity_id
_entity_poly.type
_entity_poly.pdbx_seq_one_letter_code
_entity_poly.pdbx_strand_id
1 'polypeptide(L)' 'MADKRVEEKNGKNTLKDYFAFGEVFGYFFRKRDKSRPSNFNLKMMHGINKLSIIIFLLAIIFLIVKRLF' A
#
# COMPACT_ATOMS: atom_id res chain seq x y z
N MET A 1 -30.59 -10.76 -31.10
CA MET A 1 -30.07 -11.78 -30.18
C MET A 1 -29.07 -11.07 -29.27
N ALA A 2 -29.44 -10.91 -28.00
CA ALA A 2 -28.81 -10.02 -27.04
C ALA A 2 -27.60 -10.67 -26.32
N ASP A 3 -26.91 -9.86 -25.48
CA ASP A 3 -26.12 -10.23 -24.29
C ASP A 3 -24.59 -10.44 -24.53
N LYS A 4 -23.61 -9.88 -23.80
CA LYS A 4 -23.54 -9.28 -22.45
C LYS A 4 -22.43 -8.21 -22.34
N ARG A 5 -22.82 -7.09 -21.72
CA ARG A 5 -22.14 -6.28 -20.68
C ARG A 5 -20.69 -5.80 -20.89
N VAL A 6 -20.62 -4.49 -21.11
CA VAL A 6 -19.59 -3.58 -20.61
C VAL A 6 -19.17 -3.98 -19.18
N GLU A 7 -17.95 -4.50 -19.00
CA GLU A 7 -17.33 -4.57 -17.68
C GLU A 7 -16.75 -3.20 -17.33
N GLU A 8 -17.55 -2.41 -16.61
CA GLU A 8 -17.11 -1.27 -15.84
C GLU A 8 -16.06 -1.73 -14.81
N LYS A 9 -14.77 -1.48 -15.08
CA LYS A 9 -13.76 -1.41 -14.02
C LYS A 9 -14.02 -0.13 -13.23
N ASN A 10 -15.01 -0.17 -12.35
CA ASN A 10 -15.20 0.82 -11.31
C ASN A 10 -14.02 0.71 -10.34
N GLY A 11 -12.91 1.37 -10.68
CA GLY A 11 -11.81 1.64 -9.78
C GLY A 11 -12.32 2.57 -8.71
N LYS A 12 -12.98 2.00 -7.71
CA LYS A 12 -13.52 2.72 -6.56
C LYS A 12 -12.35 3.35 -5.81
N ASN A 13 -11.99 4.59 -6.15
CA ASN A 13 -11.10 5.43 -5.35
C ASN A 13 -11.88 5.88 -4.11
N THR A 14 -12.18 4.94 -3.23
CA THR A 14 -12.97 5.23 -2.03
C THR A 14 -12.03 5.87 -1.02
N LEU A 15 -12.43 6.99 -0.42
CA LEU A 15 -11.68 7.62 0.69
C LEU A 15 -11.33 6.62 1.81
N LYS A 16 -12.11 5.54 1.96
CA LYS A 16 -11.82 4.42 2.85
C LYS A 16 -10.51 3.69 2.56
N ASP A 17 -10.07 3.61 1.31
CA ASP A 17 -8.78 3.00 0.92
C ASP A 17 -7.62 3.94 1.29
N TYR A 18 -7.82 5.25 1.19
CA TYR A 18 -6.82 6.25 1.62
C TYR A 18 -6.71 6.35 3.14
N PHE A 19 -7.83 6.23 3.87
CA PHE A 19 -7.87 6.15 5.33
C PHE A 19 -7.70 4.73 5.87
N ALA A 20 -7.37 3.75 5.02
CA ALA A 20 -6.98 2.41 5.45
C ALA A 20 -5.58 2.44 6.07
N PHE A 21 -5.37 3.25 7.11
CA PHE A 21 -4.19 3.16 7.97
C PHE A 21 -4.04 1.74 8.57
N GLY A 22 -5.16 1.03 8.69
CA GLY A 22 -5.19 -0.40 9.02
C GLY A 22 -4.53 -1.29 7.95
N GLU A 23 -4.48 -0.90 6.68
CA GLU A 23 -3.71 -1.61 5.66
C GLU A 23 -2.22 -1.37 5.81
N VAL A 24 -1.74 -0.18 6.21
CA VAL A 24 -0.30 0.03 6.44
C VAL A 24 0.18 -0.74 7.68
N PHE A 25 -0.59 -0.74 8.77
CA PHE A 25 -0.32 -1.63 9.91
C PHE A 25 -0.46 -3.11 9.50
N GLY A 26 -1.51 -3.44 8.75
CA GLY A 26 -1.70 -4.73 8.11
C GLY A 26 -0.50 -5.13 7.25
N TYR A 27 0.16 -4.22 6.53
CA TYR A 27 1.34 -4.50 5.71
C TYR A 27 2.58 -4.91 6.53
N PHE A 28 2.63 -4.60 7.82
CA PHE A 28 3.67 -5.10 8.73
C PHE A 28 3.27 -6.42 9.40
N PHE A 29 1.98 -6.67 9.64
CA PHE A 29 1.48 -7.87 10.35
C PHE A 29 0.80 -8.94 9.46
N ARG A 30 0.58 -8.68 8.16
CA ARG A 30 -0.12 -9.59 7.24
C ARG A 30 0.81 -10.73 6.85
N LYS A 31 0.44 -11.94 7.26
CA LYS A 31 1.10 -13.18 6.85
C LYS A 31 1.18 -13.24 5.32
N ARG A 32 2.38 -13.53 4.79
CA ARG A 32 2.60 -13.77 3.37
C ARG A 32 1.84 -15.03 2.96
N ASP A 33 0.76 -14.86 2.21
CA ASP A 33 0.11 -15.97 1.53
C ASP A 33 0.96 -16.40 0.32
N LYS A 34 1.42 -17.65 0.32
CA LYS A 34 2.52 -18.16 -0.54
C LYS A 34 2.03 -18.68 -1.90
N SER A 35 0.74 -18.61 -2.21
CA SER A 35 0.15 -19.32 -3.36
C SER A 35 0.12 -18.56 -4.70
N ARG A 36 0.73 -17.36 -4.81
CA ARG A 36 0.71 -16.57 -6.07
C ARG A 36 2.09 -16.51 -6.76
N PRO A 37 2.15 -16.60 -8.11
CA PRO A 37 3.41 -16.56 -8.85
C PRO A 37 4.13 -15.25 -8.56
N SER A 38 5.31 -15.35 -7.95
CA SER A 38 6.02 -14.17 -7.49
C SER A 38 6.79 -13.52 -8.62
N ASN A 39 6.11 -12.66 -9.38
CA ASN A 39 6.77 -11.75 -10.30
C ASN A 39 7.64 -10.80 -9.46
N PHE A 40 8.96 -10.94 -9.58
CA PHE A 40 9.95 -10.15 -8.84
C PHE A 40 9.70 -8.64 -9.02
N ASN A 41 9.24 -8.23 -10.21
CA ASN A 41 8.86 -6.84 -10.53
C ASN A 41 7.74 -6.30 -9.62
N LEU A 42 6.71 -7.09 -9.28
CA LEU A 42 5.66 -6.66 -8.34
C LEU A 42 6.17 -6.58 -6.89
N LYS A 43 7.07 -7.49 -6.50
CA LYS A 43 7.72 -7.43 -5.17
C LYS A 43 8.62 -6.20 -5.05
N MET A 44 9.36 -5.87 -6.10
CA MET A 44 10.23 -4.69 -6.17
C MET A 44 9.42 -3.40 -6.15
N MET A 45 8.35 -3.32 -6.96
CA MET A 45 7.45 -2.16 -6.99
C MET A 45 6.81 -1.90 -5.61
N HIS A 46 6.37 -2.95 -4.92
CA HIS A 46 5.84 -2.82 -3.56
C HIS A 46 6.95 -2.52 -2.52
N GLY A 47 8.15 -3.08 -2.70
CA GLY A 47 9.29 -2.85 -1.82
C GLY A 47 9.76 -1.39 -1.83
N ILE A 48 9.91 -0.80 -3.02
CA ILE A 48 10.28 0.61 -3.19
C ILE A 48 9.22 1.53 -2.56
N ASN A 49 7.93 1.22 -2.77
CA ASN A 49 6.85 2.00 -2.17
C ASN A 49 6.77 1.85 -0.64
N LYS A 50 7.19 0.71 -0.07
CA LYS A 50 7.27 0.55 1.39
C LYS A 50 8.48 1.30 1.97
N LEU A 51 9.60 1.30 1.24
CA LEU A 51 10.83 1.97 1.65
C LEU A 51 10.66 3.49 1.71
N SER A 52 9.94 4.08 0.75
CA SER A 52 9.66 5.52 0.75
C SER A 52 8.89 5.96 2.01
N ILE A 53 7.87 5.18 2.42
CA ILE A 53 7.10 5.45 3.64
C ILE A 53 8.00 5.37 4.89
N ILE A 54 8.90 4.39 4.96
CA ILE A 54 9.81 4.23 6.11
C ILE A 54 10.75 5.43 6.24
N ILE A 55 11.41 5.83 5.15
CA ILE A 55 12.35 6.97 5.16
C ILE A 55 11.60 8.27 5.51
N PHE A 56 10.40 8.45 4.95
CA PHE A 56 9.55 9.60 5.26
C PHE A 56 9.18 9.67 6.74
N LEU A 57 8.75 8.56 7.34
CA LEU A 57 8.41 8.51 8.76
C LEU A 57 9.63 8.79 9.66
N LEU A 58 10.81 8.24 9.31
CA LEU A 58 12.05 8.53 10.03
C LEU A 58 12.41 10.01 10.00
N ALA A 59 12.24 10.67 8.84
CA ALA A 59 12.50 12.10 8.71
C ALA A 59 11.52 12.94 9.56
N ILE A 60 10.24 12.60 9.58
CA ILE A 60 9.25 13.26 10.45
C ILE A 60 9.60 13.10 11.92
N ILE A 61 9.91 11.87 12.36
CA ILE A 61 10.31 11.59 13.75
C ILE A 61 11.55 12.40 14.11
N PHE A 62 12.57 12.41 13.24
CA PHE A 62 13.79 13.18 13.46
C PHE A 62 13.50 14.68 13.60
N LEU A 63 12.63 15.24 12.76
CA LEU A 63 12.27 16.66 12.79
C LEU A 63 11.50 17.01 14.08
N ILE A 64 10.57 16.16 14.50
CA ILE A 64 9.83 16.31 15.76
C ILE A 64 10.79 16.25 16.95
N VAL A 65 11.65 15.24 17.01
CA VAL A 65 12.64 15.07 18.08
C VAL A 65 13.56 16.28 18.14
N LYS A 66 14.14 16.70 17.02
CA LYS A 66 15.02 17.87 16.93
C LYS A 66 14.33 19.20 17.29
N ARG A 67 13.01 19.28 17.17
CA ARG A 67 12.25 20.51 17.49
C ARG A 67 11.78 20.52 18.95
N LEU A 68 11.55 19.35 19.55
CA LEU A 68 11.06 19.22 20.93
C LEU A 68 12.18 19.01 21.96
N PHE A 69 13.33 18.48 21.54
CA PHE A 69 14.56 18.32 22.33
C PHE A 69 15.68 19.19 21.74
#